data_AF-A0A4R1Y287-F1
#
_entry.id   AF-A0A4R1Y287-F1
#
_cell.length_a   1.000
_cell.length_b   1.000
_cell.length_c   1.000
_cell.angle_alpha   90.00
_cell.angle_beta   90.00
_cell.angle_gamma   90.00
#
_symmetry.space_group_name_H-M   'P 1'
#
loop_
_entity.id
_entity.type
_entity.pdbx_description
1 polymer ?
#
loop_
_entity_poly.entity_id
_entity_poly.type
_entity_poly.pdbx_seq_one_letter_code
_entity_poly.pdbx_strand_id
1 'polypeptide(L)'
;MLCVYAYRRWVENTKLRTCPVVWTHAVGGRSALELQGLPERAFCELLDLLPSKETFHEADVLMESVRTLSPKRGQEVLQACRSVKVKRLFLWFAAFAHPWFGRLDLKRIDLGRGKRQIAVGGRLDSKYQITVPETLDAGV
;
A
#
# COMPACT_ATOMS: atom_id res chain seq x y z
N MET A 1 -15.46 10.78 9.78
CA MET A 1 -15.66 11.92 8.85
C MET A 1 -14.36 12.60 8.42
N LEU A 2 -13.30 12.63 9.26
CA LEU A 2 -11.99 13.22 8.89
C LEU A 2 -11.19 12.40 7.85
N CYS A 3 -11.28 11.06 7.87
CA CYS A 3 -10.57 10.19 6.93
C CYS A 3 -11.01 10.40 5.46
N VAL A 4 -12.31 10.67 5.21
CA VAL A 4 -12.83 10.95 3.86
C VAL A 4 -12.41 12.33 3.37
N TYR A 5 -12.30 13.33 4.25
CA TYR A 5 -11.85 14.67 3.86
C TYR A 5 -10.35 14.73 3.57
N ALA A 6 -9.53 14.02 4.37
CA ALA A 6 -8.10 13.86 4.07
C ALA A 6 -7.89 13.10 2.75
N TYR A 7 -8.65 12.02 2.55
CA TYR A 7 -8.66 11.26 1.29
C TYR A 7 -9.06 12.12 0.09
N ARG A 8 -10.15 12.87 0.19
CA ARG A 8 -10.65 13.74 -0.89
C ARG A 8 -9.66 14.88 -1.21
N ARG A 9 -9.09 15.50 -0.18
CA ARG A 9 -8.08 16.57 -0.32
C ARG A 9 -6.74 16.06 -0.86
N TRP A 10 -6.34 14.82 -0.52
CA TRP A 10 -5.15 14.15 -1.09
C TRP A 10 -5.36 13.83 -2.57
N VAL A 11 -6.51 13.25 -2.94
CA VAL A 11 -6.90 12.96 -4.34
C VAL A 11 -7.03 14.25 -5.17
N GLU A 12 -7.53 15.34 -4.60
CA GLU A 12 -7.74 16.61 -5.30
C GLU A 12 -6.44 17.43 -5.49
N ASN A 13 -5.41 17.25 -4.64
CA ASN A 13 -4.16 18.02 -4.72
C ASN A 13 -2.99 17.29 -5.40
N THR A 14 -3.03 15.96 -5.56
CA THR A 14 -1.93 15.21 -6.16
C THR A 14 -2.08 15.13 -7.68
N LYS A 15 -0.96 15.32 -8.39
CA LYS A 15 -0.78 15.12 -9.84
C LYS A 15 -0.91 13.63 -10.24
N LEU A 16 -1.99 12.94 -9.85
CA LEU A 16 -2.26 11.52 -10.16
C LEU A 16 -2.91 11.32 -11.54
N ARG A 17 -2.66 12.20 -12.50
CA ARG A 17 -3.24 12.04 -13.84
C ARG A 17 -2.61 10.91 -14.66
N THR A 18 -1.44 10.36 -14.29
CA THR A 18 -0.75 9.34 -15.13
C THR A 18 0.21 8.41 -14.36
N CYS A 19 -0.24 7.68 -13.33
CA CYS A 19 0.57 6.59 -12.76
C CYS A 19 0.00 5.20 -13.11
N PRO A 20 0.31 4.63 -14.29
CA PRO A 20 -0.08 3.27 -14.67
C PRO A 20 0.78 2.17 -14.00
N VAL A 21 1.63 2.52 -13.03
CA VAL A 21 2.81 1.72 -12.68
C VAL A 21 2.48 0.49 -11.83
N VAL A 22 1.36 0.50 -11.10
CA VAL A 22 0.98 -0.64 -10.23
C VAL A 22 0.02 -1.61 -10.92
N TRP A 23 -0.78 -1.12 -11.88
CA TRP A 23 -1.94 -1.83 -12.43
C TRP A 23 -2.11 -1.54 -13.93
N THR A 24 -1.85 -2.53 -14.79
CA THR A 24 -2.07 -2.38 -16.25
C THR A 24 -3.39 -2.99 -16.72
N HIS A 25 -4.11 -3.74 -15.86
CA HIS A 25 -5.39 -4.36 -16.18
C HIS A 25 -6.39 -4.20 -15.02
N ALA A 26 -7.68 -4.20 -15.38
CA ALA A 26 -8.82 -4.17 -14.47
C ALA A 26 -8.72 -5.25 -13.38
N VAL A 27 -8.79 -4.84 -12.11
CA VAL A 27 -8.96 -5.78 -10.99
C VAL A 27 -10.45 -6.05 -10.82
N GLY A 28 -10.86 -7.31 -10.98
CA GLY A 28 -12.25 -7.71 -10.77
C GLY A 28 -13.25 -7.06 -11.75
N GLY A 29 -12.84 -6.81 -13.00
CA GLY A 29 -13.71 -6.30 -14.07
C GLY A 29 -13.99 -4.80 -14.07
N ARG A 30 -13.33 -4.01 -13.20
CA ARG A 30 -13.51 -2.55 -13.11
C ARG A 30 -12.54 -1.77 -14.00
N SER A 31 -13.05 -0.75 -14.69
CA SER A 31 -12.28 0.20 -15.50
C SER A 31 -11.32 1.05 -14.65
N ALA A 32 -10.31 1.65 -15.30
CA ALA A 32 -9.30 2.46 -14.63
C ALA A 32 -9.87 3.67 -13.86
N LEU A 33 -11.04 4.19 -14.27
CA LEU A 33 -11.76 5.30 -13.62
C LEU A 33 -12.50 4.84 -12.36
N GLU A 34 -13.16 3.68 -12.40
CA GLU A 34 -13.86 3.11 -11.23
C GLU A 34 -12.89 2.75 -10.10
N LEU A 35 -11.63 2.47 -10.45
CA LEU A 35 -10.58 2.18 -9.49
C LEU A 35 -10.04 3.44 -8.79
N GLN A 36 -10.22 4.66 -9.33
CA GLN A 36 -9.71 5.91 -8.72
C GLN A 36 -10.41 6.27 -7.40
N GLY A 37 -11.62 5.74 -7.16
CA GLY A 37 -12.36 5.95 -5.92
C GLY A 37 -12.08 4.93 -4.81
N LEU A 38 -11.19 3.96 -5.05
CA LEU A 38 -11.00 2.85 -4.13
C LEU A 38 -9.85 3.10 -3.15
N PRO A 39 -10.08 2.97 -1.82
CA PRO A 39 -9.05 3.20 -0.82
C PRO A 39 -7.84 2.26 -0.98
N GLU A 40 -8.06 1.02 -1.45
CA GLU A 40 -6.98 0.07 -1.75
C GLU A 40 -6.01 0.58 -2.81
N ARG A 41 -6.49 1.31 -3.82
CA ARG A 41 -5.66 1.81 -4.90
C ARG A 41 -4.86 3.03 -4.45
N ALA A 42 -5.53 3.98 -3.80
CA ALA A 42 -4.87 5.15 -3.23
C ALA A 42 -3.75 4.75 -2.27
N PHE A 43 -4.01 3.74 -1.43
CA PHE A 43 -2.99 3.22 -0.52
C PHE A 43 -1.81 2.58 -1.28
N CYS A 44 -2.06 1.73 -2.28
CA CYS A 44 -0.99 1.19 -3.12
C CYS A 44 -0.16 2.28 -3.83
N GLU A 45 -0.81 3.34 -4.30
CA GLU A 45 -0.14 4.48 -4.96
C GLU A 45 0.72 5.26 -3.97
N LEU A 46 0.21 5.56 -2.77
CA LEU A 46 0.98 6.20 -1.70
C LEU A 46 2.22 5.35 -1.33
N LEU A 47 2.06 4.03 -1.16
CA LEU A 47 3.19 3.15 -0.86
C LEU A 47 4.28 3.14 -1.96
N ASP A 48 3.90 3.37 -3.22
CA ASP A 48 4.86 3.45 -4.32
C ASP A 48 5.67 4.76 -4.28
N LEU A 49 5.16 5.78 -3.61
CA LEU A 49 5.84 7.06 -3.41
C LEU A 49 6.79 7.07 -2.21
N LEU A 50 6.75 6.05 -1.35
CA LEU A 50 7.65 5.94 -0.20
C LEU A 50 9.10 5.60 -0.60
N PRO A 51 10.10 6.13 0.13
CA PRO A 51 10.00 7.25 1.09
C PRO A 51 10.17 8.63 0.41
N SER A 52 10.30 8.68 -0.91
CA SER A 52 10.87 9.84 -1.61
C SER A 52 9.91 11.01 -1.74
N LYS A 53 8.60 10.78 -1.75
CA LYS A 53 7.59 11.84 -1.89
C LYS A 53 6.51 11.82 -0.83
N GLU A 54 6.39 10.73 -0.08
CA GLU A 54 5.40 10.52 0.98
C GLU A 54 6.11 9.90 2.18
N THR A 55 5.49 9.98 3.35
CA THR A 55 6.04 9.52 4.62
C THR A 55 5.39 8.23 5.13
N PHE A 56 6.11 7.48 5.97
CA PHE A 56 5.55 6.30 6.64
C PHE A 56 4.38 6.64 7.57
N HIS A 57 4.39 7.84 8.16
CA HIS A 57 3.26 8.36 8.95
C HIS A 57 2.01 8.54 8.08
N GLU A 58 2.12 9.18 6.90
CA GLU A 58 0.98 9.34 5.98
C GLU A 58 0.45 8.00 5.49
N ALA A 59 1.34 7.03 5.26
CA ALA A 59 0.94 5.66 4.93
C ALA A 59 0.15 5.01 6.06
N ASP A 60 0.59 5.14 7.31
CA ASP A 60 -0.12 4.61 8.48
C ASP A 60 -1.52 5.24 8.63
N VAL A 61 -1.60 6.56 8.48
CA VAL A 61 -2.89 7.28 8.50
C VAL A 61 -3.82 6.80 7.38
N LEU A 62 -3.30 6.58 6.17
CA LEU A 62 -4.11 6.10 5.04
C LEU A 62 -4.48 4.62 5.18
N MET A 63 -3.70 3.81 5.91
CA MET A 63 -3.99 2.40 6.19
C MET A 63 -5.34 2.22 6.89
N GLU A 64 -5.78 3.21 7.68
CA GLU A 64 -7.10 3.23 8.29
C GLU A 64 -8.25 3.15 7.26
N SER A 65 -8.06 3.76 6.09
CA SER A 65 -9.07 3.75 5.01
C SER A 65 -9.28 2.36 4.39
N VAL A 66 -8.28 1.47 4.49
CA VAL A 66 -8.34 0.07 4.03
C VAL A 66 -8.63 -0.92 5.15
N ARG A 67 -8.98 -0.45 6.35
CA ARG A 67 -9.32 -1.33 7.49
C ARG A 67 -10.53 -2.22 7.23
N THR A 68 -11.52 -1.73 6.49
CA THR A 68 -12.76 -2.45 6.14
C THR A 68 -12.63 -3.30 4.87
N LEU A 69 -11.43 -3.40 4.28
CA LEU A 69 -11.19 -4.17 3.08
C LEU A 69 -11.51 -5.65 3.31
N SER A 70 -12.26 -6.26 2.38
CA SER A 70 -12.51 -7.70 2.47
C SER A 70 -11.24 -8.49 2.11
N PRO A 71 -11.00 -9.66 2.72
CA PRO A 71 -9.84 -10.50 2.40
C PRO A 71 -9.72 -10.81 0.90
N LYS A 72 -10.85 -11.05 0.24
CA LYS A 72 -10.90 -11.32 -1.21
C LYS A 72 -10.36 -10.14 -2.01
N ARG A 73 -10.77 -8.91 -1.68
CA ARG A 73 -10.26 -7.71 -2.36
C ARG A 73 -8.78 -7.49 -2.07
N GLY A 74 -8.35 -7.63 -0.82
CA GLY A 74 -6.92 -7.55 -0.46
C GLY A 74 -6.08 -8.55 -1.25
N GLN A 75 -6.57 -9.77 -1.41
CA GLN A 75 -5.93 -10.80 -2.22
C GLN A 75 -5.82 -10.41 -3.70
N GLU A 76 -6.91 -9.94 -4.31
CA GLU A 76 -6.94 -9.51 -5.73
C GLU A 76 -5.98 -8.33 -5.97
N VAL A 77 -5.99 -7.34 -5.06
CA VAL A 77 -5.10 -6.17 -5.06
C VAL A 77 -3.63 -6.60 -4.91
N LEU A 78 -3.31 -7.57 -4.05
CA LEU A 78 -1.92 -7.97 -3.89
C LEU A 78 -1.41 -8.87 -5.02
N GLN A 79 -2.28 -9.69 -5.62
CA GLN A 79 -1.89 -10.59 -6.71
C GLN A 79 -1.56 -9.84 -7.99
N ALA A 80 -2.39 -8.87 -8.37
CA ALA A 80 -2.21 -8.21 -9.66
C ALA A 80 -1.42 -6.88 -9.57
N CYS A 81 -1.03 -6.45 -8.37
CA CYS A 81 0.00 -5.44 -8.17
C CYS A 81 1.32 -5.95 -8.78
N ARG A 82 2.04 -5.10 -9.51
CA ARG A 82 3.34 -5.49 -10.12
C ARG A 82 4.55 -5.12 -9.25
N SER A 83 4.40 -4.14 -8.37
CA SER A 83 5.48 -3.63 -7.53
C SER A 83 5.69 -4.52 -6.31
N VAL A 84 6.82 -5.23 -6.27
CA VAL A 84 7.24 -6.01 -5.09
C VAL A 84 7.38 -5.12 -3.85
N LYS A 85 7.82 -3.87 -4.03
CA LYS A 85 7.92 -2.87 -2.95
C LYS A 85 6.55 -2.65 -2.30
N VAL A 86 5.55 -2.31 -3.13
CA VAL A 86 4.18 -2.02 -2.66
C VAL A 86 3.57 -3.23 -1.97
N LYS A 87 3.70 -4.44 -2.53
CA LYS A 87 3.17 -5.67 -1.90
C LYS A 87 3.75 -5.89 -0.50
N ARG A 88 5.06 -5.77 -0.36
CA ARG A 88 5.76 -6.00 0.93
C ARG A 88 5.36 -4.94 1.95
N LEU A 89 5.33 -3.67 1.57
CA LEU A 89 4.88 -2.59 2.46
C LEU A 89 3.42 -2.75 2.86
N PHE A 90 2.54 -3.06 1.91
CA PHE A 90 1.11 -3.27 2.18
C PHE A 90 0.90 -4.39 3.19
N LEU A 91 1.56 -5.53 3.00
CA LEU A 91 1.50 -6.66 3.94
C LEU A 91 2.16 -6.36 5.29
N TRP A 92 3.20 -5.53 5.30
CA TRP A 92 3.86 -5.08 6.53
C TRP A 92 2.90 -4.22 7.36
N PHE A 93 2.29 -3.19 6.78
CA PHE A 93 1.25 -2.39 7.45
C PHE A 93 0.04 -3.25 7.87
N ALA A 94 -0.43 -4.13 6.99
CA ALA A 94 -1.57 -4.99 7.26
C ALA A 94 -1.36 -5.99 8.42
N ALA A 95 -0.12 -6.37 8.69
CA ALA A 95 0.19 -7.35 9.75
C ALA A 95 -0.05 -6.81 11.17
N PHE A 96 -0.03 -5.48 11.38
CA PHE A 96 -0.13 -4.90 12.72
C PHE A 96 -1.56 -4.74 13.25
N ALA A 97 -2.56 -4.56 12.37
CA ALA A 97 -3.85 -4.06 12.82
C ALA A 97 -5.10 -4.65 12.13
N HIS A 98 -4.94 -5.60 11.20
CA HIS A 98 -6.05 -5.97 10.32
C HIS A 98 -6.49 -7.43 10.44
N PRO A 99 -7.71 -7.71 10.98
CA PRO A 99 -8.24 -9.06 11.10
C PRO A 99 -8.36 -9.83 9.77
N TRP A 100 -8.49 -9.12 8.66
CA TRP A 100 -8.57 -9.72 7.33
C TRP A 100 -7.22 -10.23 6.82
N PHE A 101 -6.10 -9.76 7.38
CA PHE A 101 -4.75 -10.15 6.95
C PHE A 101 -4.52 -11.66 7.08
N GLY A 102 -4.96 -12.25 8.19
CA GLY A 102 -4.81 -13.70 8.44
C GLY A 102 -5.59 -14.60 7.46
N ARG A 103 -6.48 -14.01 6.65
CA ARG A 103 -7.28 -14.73 5.65
C ARG A 103 -6.69 -14.65 4.24
N LEU A 104 -5.54 -13.99 4.07
CA LEU A 104 -4.83 -13.93 2.80
C LEU A 104 -4.04 -15.23 2.56
N ASP A 105 -4.09 -15.72 1.33
CA ASP A 105 -3.16 -16.74 0.85
C ASP A 105 -1.89 -16.06 0.33
N LEU A 106 -0.91 -15.92 1.23
CA LEU A 106 0.39 -15.31 0.92
C LEU A 106 1.19 -16.11 -0.10
N LYS A 107 0.93 -17.42 -0.28
CA LYS A 107 1.66 -18.25 -1.27
C LYS A 107 1.35 -17.84 -2.70
N ARG A 108 0.18 -17.22 -2.91
CA ARG A 108 -0.26 -16.72 -4.22
C ARG A 108 0.23 -15.30 -4.51
N ILE A 109 0.91 -14.65 -3.57
CA ILE A 109 1.40 -13.28 -3.71
C ILE A 109 2.92 -13.34 -3.92
N ASP A 110 3.36 -12.98 -5.12
CA ASP A 110 4.80 -12.88 -5.39
C ASP A 110 5.41 -11.68 -4.65
N LEU A 111 6.20 -11.98 -3.62
CA LEU A 111 6.98 -11.00 -2.84
C LEU A 111 8.39 -10.82 -3.40
N GLY A 112 8.73 -11.41 -4.54
CA GLY A 112 10.07 -11.38 -5.11
C GLY A 112 11.14 -11.89 -4.16
N ARG A 113 12.40 -11.58 -4.45
CA ARG A 113 13.57 -12.07 -3.71
C ARG A 113 14.46 -10.93 -3.24
N GLY A 114 15.32 -11.24 -2.27
CA GLY A 114 16.33 -10.31 -1.74
C GLY A 114 15.79 -9.24 -0.80
N LYS A 115 16.73 -8.51 -0.20
CA LYS A 115 16.49 -7.36 0.67
C LYS A 115 16.22 -6.11 -0.17
N ARG A 116 15.31 -5.25 0.30
CA ARG A 116 15.07 -3.93 -0.30
C ARG A 116 15.18 -2.87 0.78
N GLN A 117 16.08 -1.92 0.59
CA GLN A 117 16.17 -0.77 1.47
C GLN A 117 15.05 0.21 1.08
N ILE A 118 14.08 0.42 1.98
CA ILE A 118 13.02 1.43 1.79
C ILE A 118 13.35 2.64 2.65
N ALA A 119 13.47 2.48 3.97
CA ALA A 119 13.96 3.53 4.86
C ALA A 119 15.48 3.46 5.02
N VAL A 120 16.19 4.56 4.75
CA VAL A 120 17.63 4.69 5.03
C VAL A 120 17.82 4.80 6.54
N GLY A 121 18.76 4.05 7.11
CA GLY A 121 18.97 4.00 8.57
C GLY A 121 17.86 3.29 9.35
N GLY A 122 16.87 2.71 8.66
CA GLY A 122 15.80 1.94 9.29
C GLY A 122 16.22 0.52 9.69
N ARG A 123 15.35 -0.14 10.45
CA ARG A 123 15.51 -1.54 10.86
C ARG A 123 15.06 -2.50 9.76
N LEU A 124 15.82 -3.57 9.53
CA LEU A 124 15.41 -4.64 8.62
C LEU A 124 14.27 -5.45 9.24
N ASP A 125 13.13 -5.48 8.55
CA ASP A 125 12.09 -6.48 8.78
C ASP A 125 12.48 -7.78 8.07
N SER A 126 12.74 -8.83 8.86
CA SER A 126 13.20 -10.13 8.35
C SER A 126 12.10 -10.93 7.65
N LYS A 127 10.82 -10.66 7.96
CA LYS A 127 9.68 -11.35 7.36
C LYS A 127 9.45 -10.89 5.91
N TYR A 128 9.46 -9.59 5.68
CA TYR A 128 9.21 -9.00 4.36
C TYR A 128 10.49 -8.55 3.64
N GLN A 129 11.65 -8.68 4.28
CA GLN A 129 12.97 -8.33 3.72
C GLN A 129 13.00 -6.88 3.22
N ILE A 130 12.46 -5.96 4.01
CA ILE A 130 12.44 -4.51 3.76
C ILE A 130 13.02 -3.75 4.95
N THR A 131 13.69 -2.62 4.71
CA THR A 131 14.03 -1.71 5.82
C THR A 131 12.88 -0.75 6.07
N VAL A 132 12.47 -0.61 7.32
CA VAL A 132 11.37 0.25 7.78
C VAL A 132 11.89 1.15 8.90
N PRO A 133 11.34 2.36 9.11
CA PRO A 133 11.79 3.21 10.18
C PRO A 133 11.52 2.55 11.54
N GLU A 134 12.32 2.88 12.56
CA GLU A 134 12.12 2.37 13.92
C GLU A 134 10.82 2.91 14.55
N THR A 135 10.47 4.15 14.18
CA THR A 135 9.25 4.85 14.59
C THR A 135 8.55 5.41 13.36
N LEU A 136 7.23 5.33 13.28
CA LEU A 136 6.46 5.83 12.14
C LEU A 136 6.51 7.36 11.99
N ASP A 137 6.81 8.08 13.07
CA ASP A 137 7.00 9.54 13.10
C ASP A 137 8.41 9.97 12.69
N ALA A 138 9.31 9.02 12.43
CA ALA A 138 10.63 9.34 11.88
C ALA A 138 10.45 9.74 10.41
N GLY A 139 10.15 11.03 10.18
CA GLY A 139 10.27 11.66 8.88
C GLY A 139 11.72 11.51 8.42
N VAL A 140 11.94 10.71 7.37
CA VAL A 140 13.24 10.55 6.72
C VAL A 140 13.24 11.36 5.44
#